data_AF-A0A8I1JLH0-F1
#
_entry.id   AF-A0A8I1JLH0-F1
#
_cell.length_a   1.000
_cell.length_b   1.000
_cell.length_c   1.000
_cell.angle_alpha   90.00
_cell.angle_beta   90.00
_cell.angle_gamma   90.00
#
_symmetry.space_group_name_H-M   'P 1'
#
loop_
_entity.id
_entity.type
_entity.pdbx_description
1 polymer ?
#
loop_
_entity_poly.entity_id
_entity_poly.type
_entity_poly.pdbx_seq_one_letter_code
_entity_poly.pdbx_strand_id
1 'polypeptide(L)'
;MGWKTFRDHFRINRLIVETCDKGLTLGSGYIRDLFVIGHDGVLLEVHELASSHKDLQKKIEENPELVRQLIAAEDYFERSIKIYTFEGAQILEKYCEELDYPNVTHDGCMITQQFSTDRDQVIQWALRSARAGKKNCETVQADLSMRLDQSRELMAQYMRDEETLLGLLPENAEVHPPAVAPAPAMVTARTVTQTTEGVVNFSAVRDLVCTLLDVKNLRTDGLGWDFYWDIWVQHADDSIVSCQVSECTVSIEGLLEKFGHDEKAVRVLNAFKIVLGEELSEGVRFYYD
;
A
#
# COMPACT_ATOMS: atom_id res chain seq x y z
N MET A 1 -16.64 -24.38 6.88
CA MET A 1 -16.12 -24.56 5.50
C MET A 1 -15.03 -25.61 5.58
N GLY A 2 -15.04 -26.59 4.67
CA GLY A 2 -14.18 -27.78 4.69
C GLY A 2 -12.74 -27.54 4.29
N TRP A 3 -12.04 -26.62 4.96
CA TRP A 3 -10.67 -26.26 4.63
C TRP A 3 -9.70 -27.41 4.93
N LYS A 4 -9.93 -28.16 6.02
CA LYS A 4 -9.10 -29.31 6.39
C LYS A 4 -9.34 -30.46 5.43
N THR A 5 -10.59 -30.73 5.09
CA THR A 5 -11.00 -31.76 4.13
C THR A 5 -10.37 -31.50 2.76
N PHE A 6 -10.41 -30.25 2.29
CA PHE A 6 -9.75 -29.83 1.06
C PHE A 6 -8.22 -30.03 1.14
N ARG A 7 -7.58 -29.55 2.20
CA ARG A 7 -6.12 -29.68 2.42
C ARG A 7 -5.68 -31.13 2.40
N ASP A 8 -6.39 -32.00 3.11
CA ASP A 8 -6.05 -33.40 3.28
C ASP A 8 -6.26 -34.17 1.97
N HIS A 9 -7.32 -33.87 1.21
CA HIS A 9 -7.58 -34.46 -0.10
C HIS A 9 -6.43 -34.20 -1.09
N PHE A 10 -6.00 -32.95 -1.20
CA PHE A 10 -4.91 -32.55 -2.10
C PHE A 10 -3.51 -32.77 -1.52
N ARG A 11 -3.40 -33.26 -0.27
CA ARG A 11 -2.14 -33.52 0.45
C ARG A 11 -1.24 -32.28 0.52
N ILE A 12 -1.84 -31.15 0.85
CA ILE A 12 -1.16 -29.86 0.92
C ILE A 12 -0.40 -29.77 2.24
N ASN A 13 0.90 -30.06 2.21
CA ASN A 13 1.73 -30.13 3.43
C ASN A 13 2.54 -28.86 3.71
N ARG A 14 2.79 -28.02 2.70
CA ARG A 14 3.68 -26.84 2.80
C ARG A 14 2.94 -25.51 2.80
N LEU A 15 1.70 -25.51 2.33
CA LEU A 15 0.86 -24.33 2.27
C LEU A 15 -0.15 -24.38 3.41
N ILE A 16 -0.44 -23.20 3.94
CA ILE A 16 -1.50 -22.94 4.89
C ILE A 16 -2.79 -22.78 4.09
N VAL A 17 -3.83 -23.51 4.47
CA VAL A 17 -5.16 -23.40 3.86
C VAL A 17 -6.07 -22.75 4.88
N GLU A 18 -6.48 -21.52 4.63
CA GLU A 18 -7.36 -20.75 5.51
C GLU A 18 -8.65 -20.33 4.77
N THR A 19 -9.66 -19.90 5.52
CA THR A 19 -10.93 -19.44 4.97
C THR A 19 -10.97 -17.92 4.97
N CYS A 20 -11.54 -17.34 3.92
CA CYS A 20 -11.79 -15.91 3.79
C CYS A 20 -13.18 -15.65 3.20
N ASP A 21 -13.56 -14.38 3.07
CA ASP A 21 -14.87 -13.99 2.52
C ASP A 21 -15.09 -14.51 1.08
N LYS A 22 -14.02 -14.59 0.29
CA LYS A 22 -14.06 -15.08 -1.11
C LYS A 22 -14.14 -16.60 -1.20
N GLY A 23 -13.72 -17.34 -0.18
CA GLY A 23 -13.67 -18.81 -0.16
C GLY A 23 -12.47 -19.35 0.60
N LEU A 24 -11.61 -20.13 -0.05
CA LEU A 24 -10.36 -20.63 0.54
C LEU A 24 -9.16 -19.84 -0.01
N THR A 25 -8.21 -19.54 0.87
CA THR A 25 -6.90 -19.01 0.51
C THR A 25 -5.84 -20.02 0.85
N LEU A 26 -4.96 -20.29 -0.11
CA LEU A 26 -3.78 -21.12 0.07
C LEU A 26 -2.56 -20.21 0.04
N GLY A 27 -1.79 -20.23 1.11
CA GLY A 27 -0.65 -19.35 1.28
C GLY A 27 0.55 -20.04 1.90
N SER A 28 1.66 -19.33 1.94
CA SER A 28 2.76 -19.61 2.85
C SER A 28 2.64 -18.71 4.08
N GLY A 29 3.52 -18.90 5.07
CA GLY A 29 3.63 -17.97 6.19
C GLY A 29 4.03 -16.54 5.80
N TYR A 30 4.45 -16.30 4.55
CA TYR A 30 4.88 -15.00 4.04
C TYR A 30 3.91 -14.37 3.05
N ILE A 31 3.27 -15.20 2.21
CA ILE A 31 2.32 -14.78 1.16
C ILE A 31 1.04 -15.57 1.39
N ARG A 32 -0.01 -14.92 1.89
CA ARG A 32 -1.24 -15.58 2.32
C ARG A 32 -2.14 -16.04 1.17
N ASP A 33 -2.04 -15.35 0.03
CA ASP A 33 -2.94 -15.42 -1.12
C ASP A 33 -2.22 -15.94 -2.37
N LEU A 34 -1.42 -17.00 -2.24
CA LEU A 34 -0.81 -17.64 -3.42
C LEU A 34 -1.88 -18.18 -4.37
N PHE A 35 -2.96 -18.71 -3.82
CA PHE A 35 -4.16 -19.09 -4.54
C PHE A 35 -5.40 -18.61 -3.78
N VAL A 36 -6.36 -18.05 -4.49
CA VAL A 36 -7.70 -17.74 -3.95
C VAL A 36 -8.71 -18.58 -4.71
N ILE A 37 -9.46 -19.41 -3.99
CA ILE A 37 -10.47 -20.31 -4.55
C ILE A 37 -11.84 -19.84 -4.08
N GLY A 38 -12.77 -19.64 -5.01
CA GLY A 38 -14.14 -19.27 -4.73
C GLY A 38 -14.90 -20.37 -4.00
N HIS A 39 -16.00 -20.00 -3.34
CA HIS A 39 -16.94 -20.97 -2.74
C HIS A 39 -17.55 -21.94 -3.77
N ASP A 40 -17.54 -21.58 -5.05
CA ASP A 40 -17.97 -22.39 -6.18
C ASP A 40 -16.91 -23.40 -6.66
N GLY A 41 -15.73 -23.39 -6.03
CA GLY A 41 -14.58 -24.25 -6.36
C GLY A 41 -13.74 -23.75 -7.54
N VAL A 42 -14.03 -22.56 -8.08
CA VAL A 42 -13.25 -21.96 -9.16
C VAL A 42 -12.04 -21.22 -8.60
N LEU A 43 -10.89 -21.34 -9.27
CA LEU A 43 -9.70 -20.59 -8.93
C LEU A 43 -9.87 -19.13 -9.40
N LEU A 44 -9.90 -18.20 -8.45
CA LEU A 44 -10.15 -16.76 -8.69
C LEU A 44 -8.85 -16.00 -8.96
N GLU A 45 -7.83 -16.24 -8.14
CA GLU A 45 -6.56 -15.51 -8.18
C GLU A 45 -5.39 -16.47 -8.01
N VAL A 46 -4.30 -16.20 -8.73
CA VAL A 46 -3.05 -16.94 -8.67
C VAL A 46 -1.90 -15.94 -8.62
N HIS A 47 -1.15 -15.95 -7.53
CA HIS A 47 0.01 -15.09 -7.38
C HIS A 47 1.16 -15.56 -8.29
N GLU A 48 1.96 -14.65 -8.85
CA GLU A 48 3.06 -15.01 -9.78
C GLU A 48 4.08 -16.01 -9.18
N LEU A 49 4.31 -15.90 -7.87
CA LEU A 49 5.20 -16.77 -7.10
C LEU A 49 4.64 -18.18 -6.86
N ALA A 50 3.38 -18.43 -7.21
CA ALA A 50 2.77 -19.76 -7.16
C ALA A 50 3.30 -20.73 -8.23
N SER A 51 4.23 -20.29 -9.09
CA SER A 51 4.83 -21.08 -10.17
C SER A 51 5.47 -22.40 -9.71
N SER A 52 5.89 -22.52 -8.46
CA SER A 52 6.40 -23.76 -7.85
C SER A 52 5.30 -24.77 -7.50
N HIS A 53 4.03 -24.39 -7.63
CA HIS A 53 2.85 -25.16 -7.27
C HIS A 53 1.90 -25.42 -8.46
N LYS A 54 2.40 -25.37 -9.70
CA LYS A 54 1.62 -25.60 -10.92
C LYS A 54 0.84 -26.91 -10.93
N ASP A 55 1.40 -27.98 -10.36
CA ASP A 55 0.71 -29.27 -10.29
C ASP A 55 -0.53 -29.22 -9.39
N LEU A 56 -0.47 -28.45 -8.30
CA LEU A 56 -1.62 -28.24 -7.40
C LEU A 56 -2.67 -27.37 -8.09
N GLN A 57 -2.25 -26.27 -8.69
CA GLN A 57 -3.12 -25.39 -9.49
C GLN A 57 -3.91 -26.20 -10.52
N LYS A 58 -3.20 -26.99 -11.34
CA LYS A 58 -3.80 -27.80 -12.40
C LYS A 58 -4.84 -28.78 -11.84
N LYS A 59 -4.56 -29.44 -10.71
CA LYS A 59 -5.50 -30.37 -10.06
C LYS A 59 -6.78 -29.69 -9.57
N ILE A 60 -6.67 -28.46 -9.08
CA ILE A 60 -7.83 -27.65 -8.65
C ILE A 60 -8.66 -27.27 -9.88
N GLU A 61 -8.03 -26.77 -10.94
CA GLU A 61 -8.68 -26.35 -12.18
C GLU A 61 -9.33 -27.51 -12.96
N GLU A 62 -8.75 -28.72 -12.91
CA GLU A 62 -9.27 -29.89 -13.63
C GLU A 62 -10.62 -30.38 -13.09
N ASN A 63 -10.97 -30.12 -11.81
CA ASN A 63 -12.21 -30.59 -11.21
C ASN A 63 -12.82 -29.58 -10.21
N PRO A 64 -13.32 -28.42 -10.66
CA PRO A 64 -13.90 -27.40 -9.79
C PRO A 64 -15.10 -27.92 -8.99
N GLU A 65 -15.88 -28.86 -9.55
CA GLU A 65 -17.02 -29.47 -8.87
C GLU A 65 -16.60 -30.32 -7.66
N LEU A 66 -15.48 -31.05 -7.77
CA LEU A 66 -14.92 -31.78 -6.62
C LEU A 66 -14.42 -30.79 -5.57
N VAL A 67 -13.72 -29.72 -5.98
CA VAL A 67 -13.23 -28.68 -5.08
C VAL A 67 -14.40 -28.04 -4.32
N ARG A 68 -15.48 -27.70 -5.01
CA ARG A 68 -16.72 -27.18 -4.42
C ARG A 68 -17.29 -28.13 -3.36
N GLN A 69 -17.33 -29.44 -3.67
CA GLN A 69 -17.80 -30.46 -2.73
C GLN A 69 -16.91 -30.55 -1.48
N LEU A 70 -15.58 -30.48 -1.65
CA LEU A 70 -14.62 -30.49 -0.55
C LEU A 70 -14.74 -29.24 0.33
N ILE A 71 -14.90 -28.06 -0.27
CA ILE A 71 -15.13 -26.78 0.44
C ILE A 71 -16.44 -26.81 1.23
N ALA A 72 -17.48 -27.43 0.69
CA ALA A 72 -18.77 -27.57 1.35
C ALA A 72 -18.82 -28.69 2.41
N ALA A 73 -17.84 -29.60 2.41
CA ALA A 73 -17.79 -30.69 3.37
C ALA A 73 -17.55 -30.17 4.80
N GLU A 74 -18.03 -30.93 5.78
CA GLU A 74 -17.76 -30.66 7.19
C GLU A 74 -16.36 -31.18 7.56
N ASP A 75 -15.58 -30.36 8.26
CA ASP A 75 -14.26 -30.76 8.74
C ASP A 75 -14.37 -31.59 10.02
N TYR A 76 -13.51 -32.61 10.12
CA TYR A 76 -13.36 -33.42 11.31
C TYR A 76 -12.04 -33.08 12.02
N PHE A 77 -12.13 -32.72 13.31
CA PHE A 77 -10.98 -32.41 14.15
C PHE A 77 -10.81 -33.47 15.24
N GLU A 78 -9.61 -34.01 15.38
CA GLU A 78 -9.24 -35.00 16.40
C GLU A 78 -9.10 -34.37 17.79
N ARG A 79 -8.77 -33.07 17.84
CA ARG A 79 -8.54 -32.31 19.07
C ARG A 79 -9.15 -30.91 18.96
N SER A 80 -9.57 -30.39 20.11
CA SER A 80 -10.13 -29.05 20.24
C SER A 80 -9.47 -28.32 21.40
N ILE A 81 -8.29 -27.77 21.16
CA ILE A 81 -7.56 -26.93 22.10
C ILE A 81 -8.16 -25.53 22.02
N LYS A 82 -8.67 -25.04 23.16
CA LYS A 82 -9.17 -23.67 23.25
C LYS A 82 -8.02 -22.67 23.21
N ILE A 83 -8.13 -21.68 22.34
CA ILE A 83 -7.23 -20.54 22.23
C ILE A 83 -8.04 -19.24 22.20
N TYR A 84 -7.36 -18.15 22.50
CA TYR A 84 -7.93 -16.82 22.58
C TYR A 84 -7.20 -15.90 21.60
N THR A 85 -7.94 -14.96 21.00
CA THR A 85 -7.43 -13.83 20.24
C THR A 85 -8.32 -12.60 20.50
N PHE A 86 -8.04 -11.46 19.87
CA PHE A 86 -8.86 -10.26 20.04
C PHE A 86 -9.12 -9.54 18.72
N GLU A 87 -10.28 -8.92 18.64
CA GLU A 87 -10.66 -7.98 17.58
C GLU A 87 -11.22 -6.71 18.22
N GLY A 88 -10.45 -5.62 18.14
CA GLY A 88 -10.75 -4.40 18.89
C GLY A 88 -10.82 -4.65 20.39
N ALA A 89 -12.02 -4.50 20.97
CA ALA A 89 -12.29 -4.75 22.39
C ALA A 89 -12.86 -6.15 22.68
N GLN A 90 -13.14 -6.95 21.66
CA GLN A 90 -13.72 -8.28 21.81
C GLN A 90 -12.61 -9.32 21.98
N ILE A 91 -12.74 -10.17 23.00
CA ILE A 91 -11.90 -11.36 23.17
C ILE A 91 -12.64 -12.54 22.55
N LEU A 92 -12.05 -13.11 21.52
CA LEU A 92 -12.64 -14.20 20.76
C LEU A 92 -12.09 -15.53 21.27
N GLU A 93 -12.99 -16.48 21.57
CA GLU A 93 -12.63 -17.87 21.80
C GLU A 93 -12.61 -18.62 20.46
N LYS A 94 -11.49 -19.29 20.16
CA LYS A 94 -11.36 -20.16 18.99
C LYS A 94 -10.82 -21.53 19.43
N TYR A 95 -10.81 -22.47 18.50
CA TYR A 95 -10.35 -23.84 18.75
C TYR A 95 -9.38 -24.28 17.65
N CYS A 96 -8.38 -25.07 17.99
CA CYS A 96 -7.44 -25.66 17.05
C CYS A 96 -7.02 -27.07 17.48
N GLU A 97 -6.38 -27.84 16.60
CA GLU A 97 -5.87 -29.18 16.95
C GLU A 97 -4.48 -29.16 17.60
N GLU A 98 -3.67 -28.17 17.23
CA GLU A 98 -2.26 -28.03 17.62
C GLU A 98 -1.92 -26.56 17.89
N LEU A 99 -1.00 -26.30 18.82
CA LEU A 99 -0.59 -24.93 19.18
C LEU A 99 0.59 -24.40 18.37
N ASP A 100 1.19 -25.24 17.52
CA ASP A 100 2.38 -24.89 16.76
C ASP A 100 2.05 -23.99 15.55
N TYR A 101 3.07 -23.30 15.05
CA TYR A 101 3.00 -22.48 13.85
C TYR A 101 3.71 -23.17 12.68
N PRO A 102 3.16 -23.11 11.45
CA PRO A 102 1.85 -22.55 11.09
C PRO A 102 0.71 -23.52 11.36
N ASN A 103 -0.43 -23.02 11.84
CA ASN A 103 -1.66 -23.80 11.98
C ASN A 103 -2.90 -22.91 11.78
N VAL A 104 -4.08 -23.52 11.69
CA VAL A 104 -5.36 -22.86 11.40
C VAL A 104 -6.39 -23.28 12.44
N THR A 105 -7.24 -22.36 12.86
CA THR A 105 -8.34 -22.63 13.77
C THR A 105 -9.44 -23.44 13.07
N HIS A 106 -10.34 -24.04 13.84
CA HIS A 106 -11.44 -24.86 13.30
C HIS A 106 -12.35 -24.07 12.35
N ASP A 107 -12.51 -22.78 12.61
CA ASP A 107 -13.23 -21.85 11.74
C ASP A 107 -12.39 -21.25 10.60
N GLY A 108 -11.16 -21.75 10.40
CA GLY A 108 -10.37 -21.45 9.21
C GLY A 108 -9.52 -20.18 9.31
N CYS A 109 -9.22 -19.67 10.50
CA CYS A 109 -8.30 -18.53 10.66
C CYS A 109 -6.87 -19.00 10.92
N MET A 110 -5.89 -18.44 10.20
CA MET A 110 -4.49 -18.72 10.50
C MET A 110 -4.10 -18.27 11.92
N ILE A 111 -3.49 -19.18 12.66
CA ILE A 111 -2.93 -18.93 13.99
C ILE A 111 -1.62 -18.15 13.81
N THR A 112 -1.59 -16.97 14.40
CA THR A 112 -0.43 -16.07 14.41
C THR A 112 0.06 -15.84 15.84
N GLN A 113 1.03 -14.94 16.01
CA GLN A 113 1.53 -14.54 17.33
C GLN A 113 0.48 -13.83 18.22
N GLN A 114 -0.70 -13.53 17.69
CA GLN A 114 -1.80 -12.89 18.44
C GLN A 114 -2.73 -13.90 19.13
N PHE A 115 -2.41 -15.19 19.05
CA PHE A 115 -3.16 -16.26 19.71
C PHE A 115 -2.45 -16.76 20.96
N SER A 116 -3.22 -17.11 21.99
CA SER A 116 -2.69 -17.74 23.21
C SER A 116 -3.72 -18.63 23.88
N THR A 117 -3.28 -19.63 24.64
CA THR A 117 -4.14 -20.39 25.56
C THR A 117 -4.42 -19.60 26.85
N ASP A 118 -3.65 -18.55 27.13
CA ASP A 118 -3.85 -17.64 28.27
C ASP A 118 -4.71 -16.44 27.87
N ARG A 119 -5.95 -16.43 28.35
CA ARG A 119 -6.92 -15.35 28.09
C ARG A 119 -6.45 -14.00 28.63
N ASP A 120 -5.79 -13.97 29.79
CA ASP A 120 -5.36 -12.72 30.41
C ASP A 120 -4.20 -12.10 29.62
N GLN A 121 -3.33 -12.94 29.05
CA GLN A 121 -2.30 -12.49 28.11
C GLN A 121 -2.91 -11.80 26.88
N VAL A 122 -3.96 -12.38 26.29
CA VAL A 122 -4.66 -11.78 25.14
C VAL A 122 -5.33 -10.46 25.50
N ILE A 123 -5.91 -10.35 26.69
CA ILE A 123 -6.46 -9.08 27.19
C ILE A 123 -5.36 -8.01 27.29
N GLN A 124 -4.17 -8.37 27.77
CA GLN A 124 -3.05 -7.44 27.83
C GLN A 124 -2.58 -7.02 26.43
N TRP A 125 -2.61 -7.91 25.43
CA TRP A 125 -2.34 -7.55 24.04
C TRP A 125 -3.37 -6.58 23.49
N ALA A 126 -4.67 -6.86 23.68
CA ALA A 126 -5.76 -5.99 23.27
C ALA A 126 -5.64 -4.59 23.89
N LEU A 127 -5.35 -4.52 25.20
CA LEU A 127 -5.17 -3.26 25.91
C LEU A 127 -3.96 -2.46 25.39
N ARG A 128 -2.84 -3.13 25.11
CA ARG A 128 -1.66 -2.48 24.50
C ARG A 128 -1.97 -1.94 23.12
N SER A 129 -2.66 -2.72 22.28
CA SER A 129 -3.08 -2.31 20.95
C SER A 129 -4.00 -1.08 21.01
N ALA A 130 -5.03 -1.11 21.87
CA ALA A 130 -5.96 0.02 22.04
C ALA A 130 -5.26 1.30 22.53
N ARG A 131 -4.30 1.18 23.45
CA ARG A 131 -3.51 2.33 23.94
C ARG A 131 -2.62 2.91 22.84
N ALA A 132 -1.99 2.06 22.04
CA ALA A 132 -1.19 2.50 20.90
C ALA A 132 -2.05 3.23 19.86
N GLY A 133 -3.21 2.66 19.52
CA GLY A 133 -4.18 3.28 18.62
C GLY A 133 -4.65 4.65 19.12
N LYS A 134 -5.03 4.76 20.41
CA LYS A 134 -5.40 6.03 21.03
C LYS A 134 -4.30 7.08 20.90
N LYS A 135 -3.05 6.72 21.27
CA LYS A 135 -1.91 7.63 21.18
C LYS A 135 -1.68 8.11 19.74
N ASN A 136 -1.81 7.21 18.77
CA ASN A 136 -1.70 7.58 17.35
C ASN A 136 -2.78 8.58 16.93
N CYS A 137 -4.04 8.35 17.33
CA CYS A 137 -5.13 9.28 17.06
C CYS A 137 -4.89 10.66 17.71
N GLU A 138 -4.37 10.71 18.93
CA GLU A 138 -4.01 11.97 19.59
C GLU A 138 -2.93 12.74 18.81
N THR A 139 -1.91 12.04 18.30
CA THR A 139 -0.87 12.65 17.44
C THR A 139 -1.46 13.19 16.15
N VAL A 140 -2.26 12.39 15.44
CA VAL A 140 -2.90 12.80 14.17
C VAL A 140 -3.84 13.98 14.40
N GLN A 141 -4.60 13.99 15.49
CA GLN A 141 -5.48 15.09 15.84
C GLN A 141 -4.70 16.39 16.08
N ALA A 142 -3.56 16.31 16.77
CA ALA A 142 -2.70 17.47 17.01
C ALA A 142 -2.14 18.04 15.69
N ASP A 143 -1.65 17.19 14.79
CA ASP A 143 -1.16 17.60 13.46
C ASP A 143 -2.26 18.27 12.63
N LEU A 144 -3.43 17.64 12.54
CA LEU A 144 -4.56 18.18 11.79
C LEU A 144 -5.04 19.52 12.35
N SER A 145 -5.01 19.69 13.67
CA SER A 145 -5.38 20.96 14.31
C SER A 145 -4.39 22.07 13.93
N MET A 146 -3.08 21.77 13.96
CA MET A 146 -2.04 22.71 13.54
C MET A 146 -2.21 23.11 12.06
N ARG A 147 -2.45 22.16 11.16
CA ARG A 147 -2.68 22.42 9.73
C ARG A 147 -3.94 23.26 9.49
N LEU A 148 -5.00 23.03 10.27
CA LEU A 148 -6.21 23.82 10.21
C LEU A 148 -5.95 25.28 10.61
N ASP A 149 -5.18 25.49 11.67
CA ASP A 149 -4.84 26.84 12.13
C ASP A 149 -3.94 27.57 11.12
N GLN A 150 -2.94 26.90 10.54
CA GLN A 150 -2.14 27.45 9.43
C GLN A 150 -3.00 27.85 8.23
N SER A 151 -3.95 27.00 7.84
CA SER A 151 -4.87 27.30 6.73
C SER A 151 -5.76 28.52 7.03
N ARG A 152 -6.21 28.68 8.28
CA ARG A 152 -6.98 29.85 8.71
C ARG A 152 -6.14 31.12 8.69
N GLU A 153 -4.88 31.06 9.11
CA GLU A 153 -3.96 32.19 9.05
C GLU A 153 -3.71 32.64 7.61
N LEU A 154 -3.48 31.69 6.69
CA LEU A 154 -3.33 31.97 5.26
C LEU A 154 -4.60 32.58 4.67
N MET A 155 -5.79 32.05 5.00
CA MET A 155 -7.06 32.61 4.54
C MET A 155 -7.25 34.05 5.05
N ALA A 156 -6.96 34.30 6.32
CA ALA A 156 -7.03 35.64 6.89
C ALA A 156 -6.03 36.60 6.22
N GLN A 157 -4.86 36.10 5.82
CA GLN A 157 -3.90 36.89 5.05
C GLN A 157 -4.46 37.25 3.67
N TYR A 158 -4.99 36.27 2.92
CA TYR A 158 -5.58 36.53 1.61
C TYR A 158 -6.75 37.52 1.67
N MET A 159 -7.57 37.46 2.72
CA MET A 159 -8.63 38.45 2.92
C MET A 159 -8.09 39.88 3.14
N ARG A 160 -7.01 40.03 3.92
CA ARG A 160 -6.35 41.33 4.11
C ARG A 160 -5.72 41.84 2.82
N ASP A 161 -5.09 40.94 2.07
CA ASP A 161 -4.49 41.27 0.78
C ASP A 161 -5.56 41.71 -0.22
N GLU A 162 -6.69 41.00 -0.26
CA GLU A 162 -7.85 41.35 -1.08
C GLU A 162 -8.40 42.74 -0.71
N GLU A 163 -8.63 43.02 0.58
CA GLU A 163 -9.09 44.33 1.06
C GLU A 163 -8.11 45.45 0.67
N THR A 164 -6.81 45.20 0.83
CA THR A 164 -5.76 46.16 0.46
C THR A 164 -5.78 46.43 -1.05
N LEU A 165 -5.87 45.38 -1.87
CA LEU A 165 -5.91 45.50 -3.33
C LEU A 165 -7.16 46.22 -3.81
N LEU A 166 -8.33 45.93 -3.23
CA LEU A 166 -9.57 46.63 -3.52
C LEU A 166 -9.46 48.13 -3.20
N GLY A 167 -8.79 48.50 -2.10
CA GLY A 167 -8.53 49.90 -1.75
C GLY A 167 -7.59 50.65 -2.70
N LEU A 168 -6.78 49.93 -3.51
CA LEU A 168 -5.89 50.52 -4.51
C LEU A 168 -6.56 50.71 -5.88
N LEU A 169 -7.71 50.08 -6.13
CA LEU A 169 -8.44 50.24 -7.39
C LEU A 169 -9.11 51.63 -7.42
N PRO A 170 -9.03 52.37 -8.55
CA PRO A 170 -9.77 53.63 -8.68
C PRO A 170 -11.28 53.35 -8.68
N GLU A 171 -12.08 54.28 -8.16
CA GLU A 171 -13.56 54.14 -7.96
C GLU A 171 -14.34 53.70 -9.21
N ASN A 172 -13.75 53.78 -10.42
CA ASN A 172 -14.36 53.42 -11.69
C ASN A 172 -13.64 52.29 -12.45
N ALA A 173 -12.72 51.54 -11.82
CA ALA A 173 -12.11 50.38 -12.46
C ALA A 173 -13.10 49.21 -12.53
N GLU A 174 -13.59 48.89 -13.72
CA GLU A 174 -14.26 47.61 -13.96
C GLU A 174 -13.24 46.48 -13.78
N VAL A 175 -13.42 45.67 -12.73
CA VAL A 175 -12.67 44.43 -12.54
C VAL A 175 -13.19 43.42 -13.56
N HIS A 176 -12.57 43.38 -14.74
CA HIS A 176 -12.82 42.30 -15.68
C HIS A 176 -12.16 41.03 -15.13
N PRO A 177 -12.88 39.90 -15.03
CA PRO A 177 -12.25 38.63 -14.72
C PRO A 177 -11.12 38.40 -15.73
N PRO A 178 -9.97 37.85 -15.30
CA PRO A 178 -8.89 37.53 -16.23
C PRO A 178 -9.49 36.70 -17.35
N ALA A 179 -9.26 37.11 -18.60
CA ALA A 179 -9.67 36.35 -19.75
C ALA A 179 -9.15 34.92 -19.54
N VAL A 180 -10.07 33.95 -19.40
CA VAL A 180 -9.70 32.56 -19.19
C VAL A 180 -8.76 32.20 -20.33
N ALA A 181 -7.47 32.06 -20.03
CA ALA A 181 -6.50 31.69 -21.03
C ALA A 181 -7.00 30.37 -21.65
N PRO A 182 -7.06 30.25 -22.99
CA PRO A 182 -7.46 28.99 -23.60
C PRO A 182 -6.59 27.90 -23.00
N ALA A 183 -7.23 26.82 -22.53
CA ALA A 183 -6.55 25.68 -21.94
C ALA A 183 -5.34 25.35 -22.83
N PRO A 184 -4.11 25.28 -22.27
CA PRO A 184 -2.93 25.06 -23.08
C PRO A 184 -3.15 23.82 -23.92
N ALA A 185 -3.01 23.95 -25.24
CA ALA A 185 -3.18 22.84 -26.16
C ALA A 185 -2.29 21.69 -25.68
N MET A 186 -2.90 20.53 -25.43
CA MET A 186 -2.22 19.30 -25.03
C MET A 186 -1.12 19.01 -26.07
N VAL A 187 0.13 19.31 -25.74
CA VAL A 187 1.29 18.95 -26.57
C VAL A 187 1.55 17.47 -26.32
N THR A 188 0.96 16.60 -27.13
CA THR A 188 1.37 15.20 -27.21
C THR A 188 2.76 15.13 -27.87
N ALA A 189 3.81 15.15 -27.04
CA ALA A 189 5.14 14.78 -27.47
C ALA A 189 5.19 13.26 -27.68
N ARG A 190 5.34 12.82 -28.94
CA ARG A 190 5.68 11.44 -29.29
C ARG A 190 7.18 11.43 -29.58
N THR A 191 7.97 10.77 -28.76
CA THR A 191 9.36 10.45 -29.10
C THR A 191 9.58 8.96 -28.83
N VAL A 192 9.90 8.23 -29.89
CA VAL A 192 10.17 6.80 -29.87
C VAL A 192 11.68 6.63 -29.73
N THR A 193 12.12 6.00 -28.64
CA THR A 193 13.49 5.47 -28.53
C THR A 193 13.44 4.15 -27.76
N GLN A 194 13.69 3.05 -28.48
CA GLN A 194 13.94 1.73 -27.91
C GLN A 194 15.30 1.72 -27.20
N THR A 195 15.34 1.21 -25.96
CA THR A 195 16.58 0.69 -25.37
C THR A 195 16.33 -0.68 -24.76
N THR A 196 17.25 -1.59 -25.03
CA THR A 196 17.27 -2.99 -24.60
C THR A 196 17.89 -3.11 -23.21
N GLU A 197 17.17 -3.80 -22.32
CA GLU A 197 17.58 -4.46 -21.06
C GLU A 197 18.78 -3.85 -20.30
N GLY A 198 18.49 -3.18 -19.18
CA GLY A 198 19.50 -2.77 -18.21
C GLY A 198 18.96 -2.80 -16.79
N VAL A 199 19.62 -3.55 -15.90
CA VAL A 199 19.36 -3.52 -14.46
C VAL A 199 19.75 -2.13 -13.93
N VAL A 200 18.80 -1.41 -13.36
CA VAL A 200 19.03 -0.06 -12.82
C VAL A 200 19.61 -0.17 -11.41
N ASN A 201 20.85 0.28 -11.24
CA ASN A 201 21.49 0.37 -9.94
C ASN A 201 20.92 1.56 -9.14
N PHE A 202 20.27 1.27 -8.01
CA PHE A 202 19.57 2.24 -7.17
C PHE A 202 20.49 3.35 -6.62
N SER A 203 21.77 3.06 -6.39
CA SER A 203 22.73 4.07 -5.95
C SER A 203 23.00 5.11 -7.04
N ALA A 204 23.04 4.69 -8.31
CA ALA A 204 23.25 5.59 -9.45
C ALA A 204 22.04 6.52 -9.67
N VAL A 205 20.83 6.02 -9.44
CA VAL A 205 19.60 6.84 -9.50
C VAL A 205 19.59 7.90 -8.40
N ARG A 206 19.88 7.49 -7.16
CA ARG A 206 19.98 8.43 -6.03
C ARG A 206 21.03 9.51 -6.30
N ASP A 207 22.22 9.12 -6.75
CA ASP A 207 23.33 10.06 -6.97
C ASP A 207 23.04 11.03 -8.14
N LEU A 208 22.34 10.56 -9.19
CA LEU A 208 21.87 11.40 -10.29
C LEU A 208 20.81 12.42 -9.83
N VAL A 209 19.85 11.98 -9.01
CA VAL A 209 18.80 12.86 -8.46
C VAL A 209 19.42 13.90 -7.51
N CYS A 210 20.35 13.50 -6.64
CA CYS A 210 21.12 14.43 -5.80
C CYS A 210 21.87 15.47 -6.64
N THR A 211 22.53 15.03 -7.72
CA THR A 211 23.29 15.92 -8.63
C THR A 211 22.39 16.92 -9.35
N LEU A 212 21.23 16.49 -9.84
CA LEU A 212 20.32 17.35 -10.60
C LEU A 212 19.56 18.35 -9.73
N LEU A 213 19.35 18.01 -8.46
CA LEU A 213 18.72 18.88 -7.46
C LEU A 213 19.72 19.80 -6.76
N ASP A 214 21.03 19.63 -6.97
CA ASP A 214 22.10 20.28 -6.21
C ASP A 214 21.96 20.07 -4.69
N VAL A 215 21.65 18.83 -4.30
CA VAL A 215 21.48 18.44 -2.89
C VAL A 215 22.48 17.36 -2.50
N LYS A 216 23.02 17.49 -1.28
CA LYS A 216 24.15 16.68 -0.84
C LYS A 216 23.79 15.23 -0.50
N ASN A 217 22.55 14.97 -0.11
CA ASN A 217 22.08 13.63 0.24
C ASN A 217 20.56 13.54 0.13
N LEU A 218 20.08 12.35 -0.25
CA LEU A 218 18.69 11.94 -0.15
C LEU A 218 18.57 10.89 0.95
N ARG A 219 17.64 11.09 1.90
CA ARG A 219 17.35 10.15 2.97
C ARG A 219 16.01 9.49 2.72
N THR A 220 15.95 8.18 2.87
CA THR A 220 14.72 7.38 2.74
C THR A 220 14.51 6.65 4.05
N ASP A 221 13.48 7.03 4.79
CA ASP A 221 13.14 6.38 6.06
C ASP A 221 11.95 5.45 5.80
N GLY A 222 12.17 4.13 5.96
CA GLY A 222 11.17 3.10 5.66
C GLY A 222 10.55 2.52 6.92
N LEU A 223 9.23 2.62 7.05
CA LEU A 223 8.40 1.79 7.92
C LEU A 223 7.40 1.06 7.03
N GLY A 224 7.35 -0.26 7.16
CA GLY A 224 6.76 -1.13 6.16
C GLY A 224 5.23 -1.21 6.13
N TRP A 225 4.80 -1.83 5.03
CA TRP A 225 3.46 -2.30 4.63
C TRP A 225 2.50 -1.14 4.36
N ASP A 226 2.30 -0.91 3.05
CA ASP A 226 1.93 0.33 2.35
C ASP A 226 3.13 1.29 2.18
N PHE A 227 3.77 1.23 1.01
CA PHE A 227 4.98 2.01 0.71
C PHE A 227 4.61 3.48 0.47
N TYR A 228 4.53 4.26 1.54
CA TYR A 228 4.61 5.71 1.48
C TYR A 228 6.08 6.12 1.57
N TRP A 229 6.58 6.80 0.54
CA TRP A 229 7.93 7.37 0.56
C TRP A 229 7.82 8.83 0.93
N ASP A 230 8.29 9.19 2.12
CA ASP A 230 8.54 10.58 2.46
C ASP A 230 9.94 10.95 1.95
N ILE A 231 9.97 11.69 0.84
CA ILE A 231 11.20 12.23 0.28
C ILE A 231 11.44 13.60 0.89
N TRP A 232 12.55 13.73 1.60
CA TRP A 232 13.02 14.99 2.18
C TRP A 232 14.17 15.52 1.34
N VAL A 233 14.01 16.73 0.83
CA VAL A 233 15.02 17.44 0.04
C VAL A 233 15.51 18.62 0.88
N GLN A 234 16.77 18.56 1.31
CA GLN A 234 17.44 19.68 1.98
C GLN A 234 18.25 20.46 0.96
N HIS A 235 17.90 21.72 0.76
CA HIS A 235 18.58 22.63 -0.15
C HIS A 235 19.87 23.18 0.47
N ALA A 236 20.71 23.81 -0.37
CA ALA A 236 21.98 24.40 0.06
C ALA A 236 21.83 25.58 1.04
N ASP A 237 20.63 26.15 1.15
CA ASP A 237 20.26 27.19 2.11
C ASP A 237 19.63 26.64 3.40
N ASP A 238 19.73 25.33 3.62
CA ASP A 238 19.16 24.58 4.74
C ASP A 238 17.63 24.55 4.82
N SER A 239 16.92 25.01 3.79
CA SER A 239 15.47 24.78 3.68
C SER A 239 15.19 23.30 3.37
N ILE A 240 14.11 22.76 3.98
CA ILE A 240 13.70 21.37 3.81
C ILE A 240 12.32 21.34 3.18
N VAL A 241 12.20 20.62 2.06
CA VAL A 241 10.93 20.35 1.38
C VAL A 241 10.65 18.85 1.47
N SER A 242 9.45 18.48 1.91
CA SER A 242 9.01 17.09 1.97
C SER A 242 7.90 16.80 0.96
N CYS A 243 7.97 15.66 0.29
CA CYS A 243 6.89 15.14 -0.54
C CYS A 243 6.60 13.69 -0.17
N GLN A 244 5.32 13.38 0.01
CA GLN A 244 4.83 12.03 0.26
C GLN A 244 4.43 11.41 -1.07
N VAL A 245 5.06 10.29 -1.44
CA VAL A 245 4.76 9.53 -2.65
C VAL A 245 4.09 8.22 -2.23
N SER A 246 2.82 8.07 -2.56
CA SER A 246 2.07 6.80 -2.46
C SER A 246 1.76 6.31 -3.87
N GLU A 247 1.91 5.00 -4.12
CA GLU A 247 1.48 4.27 -5.33
C GLU A 247 1.62 5.03 -6.66
N CYS A 248 2.63 4.69 -7.46
CA CYS A 248 2.98 5.40 -8.69
C CYS A 248 1.83 5.44 -9.72
N THR A 249 1.03 6.49 -9.66
CA THR A 249 0.55 7.22 -10.83
C THR A 249 0.66 8.70 -10.53
N VAL A 250 1.89 9.19 -10.44
CA VAL A 250 2.12 10.63 -10.31
C VAL A 250 1.88 11.26 -11.68
N SER A 251 0.73 11.90 -11.87
CA SER A 251 0.52 12.67 -13.10
C SER A 251 1.45 13.89 -13.07
N ILE A 252 2.14 14.12 -14.19
CA ILE A 252 3.07 15.25 -14.38
C ILE A 252 2.36 16.58 -14.10
N GLU A 253 1.07 16.64 -14.42
CA GLU A 253 0.20 17.79 -14.22
C GLU A 253 0.06 18.15 -12.73
N GLY A 254 -0.14 17.16 -11.84
CA GLY A 254 -0.30 17.41 -10.41
C GLY A 254 0.99 17.88 -9.71
N LEU A 255 2.17 17.48 -10.23
CA LEU A 255 3.44 18.01 -9.73
C LEU A 255 3.71 19.43 -10.23
N LEU A 256 3.42 19.73 -11.50
CA LEU A 256 3.60 21.08 -12.05
C LEU A 256 2.62 22.09 -11.43
N GLU A 257 1.41 21.66 -11.09
CA GLU A 257 0.42 22.48 -10.39
C GLU A 257 0.86 22.81 -8.95
N LYS A 258 1.57 21.89 -8.29
CA LYS A 258 2.02 22.05 -6.89
C LYS A 258 3.33 22.82 -6.73
N PHE A 259 4.26 22.69 -7.68
CA PHE A 259 5.58 23.32 -7.63
C PHE A 259 5.75 24.52 -8.59
N GLY A 260 4.72 24.81 -9.40
CA GLY A 260 4.81 25.81 -10.47
C GLY A 260 5.78 25.39 -11.57
N HIS A 261 5.92 26.24 -12.61
CA HIS A 261 6.89 26.06 -13.69
C HIS A 261 8.34 26.36 -13.25
N ASP A 262 8.75 25.87 -12.07
CA ASP A 262 10.14 25.94 -11.63
C ASP A 262 10.97 25.02 -12.53
N GLU A 263 11.96 25.59 -13.20
CA GLU A 263 12.87 24.91 -14.11
C GLU A 263 13.56 23.72 -13.42
N LYS A 264 13.75 23.76 -12.11
CA LYS A 264 14.30 22.66 -11.32
C LYS A 264 13.33 21.50 -11.19
N ALA A 265 12.04 21.75 -10.96
CA ALA A 265 11.02 20.70 -10.90
C ALA A 265 10.87 19.99 -12.26
N VAL A 266 10.93 20.74 -13.36
CA VAL A 266 10.93 20.21 -14.73
C VAL A 266 12.17 19.34 -15.00
N ARG A 267 13.35 19.76 -14.52
CA ARG A 267 14.59 18.97 -14.65
C ARG A 267 14.54 17.66 -13.87
N VAL A 268 13.96 17.67 -12.66
CA VAL A 268 13.76 16.46 -11.83
C VAL A 268 12.80 15.49 -12.51
N LEU A 269 11.69 16.00 -13.03
CA LEU A 269 10.71 15.21 -13.79
C LEU A 269 11.34 14.57 -15.03
N ASN A 270 12.13 15.33 -15.79
CA ASN A 270 12.85 14.80 -16.95
C ASN A 270 13.91 13.76 -16.55
N ALA A 271 14.56 13.93 -15.39
CA ALA A 271 15.49 12.95 -14.85
C ALA A 271 14.81 11.63 -14.50
N PHE A 272 13.65 11.71 -13.83
CA PHE A 272 12.84 10.54 -13.51
C PHE A 272 12.35 9.82 -14.76
N LYS A 273 11.94 10.55 -15.80
CA LYS A 273 11.59 9.98 -17.12
C LYS A 273 12.77 9.26 -17.79
N ILE A 274 13.96 9.83 -17.72
CA ILE A 274 15.17 9.23 -18.30
C ILE A 274 15.58 7.96 -17.54
N VAL A 275 15.47 7.97 -16.21
CA VAL A 275 15.85 6.85 -15.34
C VAL A 275 14.85 5.71 -15.39
N LEU A 276 13.55 6.01 -15.42
CA LEU A 276 12.50 5.00 -15.39
C LEU A 276 12.11 4.49 -16.78
N GLY A 277 12.63 5.11 -17.85
CA GLY A 277 12.24 4.85 -19.22
C GLY A 277 10.81 5.32 -19.51
N GLU A 278 10.54 5.93 -20.67
CA GLU A 278 9.18 6.35 -21.03
C GLU A 278 8.22 5.19 -21.38
N GLU A 279 8.57 3.94 -21.10
CA GLU A 279 7.65 2.81 -21.13
C GLU A 279 7.70 2.03 -19.81
N LEU A 280 6.90 2.46 -18.83
CA LEU A 280 6.26 1.50 -17.93
C LEU A 280 5.14 0.81 -18.71
N SER A 281 5.52 -0.04 -19.66
CA SER A 281 4.67 -1.18 -19.99
C SER A 281 4.88 -2.23 -18.90
N GLU A 282 3.81 -2.93 -18.57
CA GLU A 282 3.70 -3.88 -17.47
C GLU A 282 4.96 -4.75 -17.27
N GLY A 283 5.55 -4.71 -16.07
CA GLY A 283 6.54 -5.69 -15.63
C GLY A 283 8.00 -5.22 -15.59
N VAL A 284 8.32 -4.29 -14.67
CA VAL A 284 9.71 -4.11 -14.20
C VAL A 284 9.87 -4.85 -12.87
N ARG A 285 10.78 -5.84 -12.83
CA ARG A 285 11.09 -6.62 -11.63
C ARG A 285 12.36 -6.10 -10.95
N PHE A 286 12.26 -5.85 -9.65
CA PHE A 286 13.41 -5.60 -8.79
C PHE A 286 13.85 -6.91 -8.14
N TYR A 287 15.13 -7.25 -8.28
CA TYR A 287 15.76 -8.33 -7.51
C TYR A 287 16.52 -7.71 -6.35
N TYR A 288 16.42 -8.34 -5.18
CA TYR A 288 17.20 -8.00 -3.99
C TYR A 288 18.03 -9.22 -3.60
N ASP A 289 19.32 -9.00 -3.30
CA ASP A 289 20.12 -9.86 -2.41
C ASP A 289 19.82 -9.48 -0.95
#